data_AF-A0A848K730-F1
#
_entry.id   AF-A0A848K730-F1
#
_cell.length_a   1.000
_cell.length_b   1.000
_cell.length_c   1.000
_cell.angle_alpha   90.00
_cell.angle_beta   90.00
_cell.angle_gamma   90.00
#
_symmetry.space_group_name_H-M   'P 1'
#
loop_
_entity.id
_entity.type
_entity.pdbx_description
1 polymer ?
#
loop_
_entity_poly.entity_id
_entity_poly.type
_entity_poly.pdbx_seq_one_letter_code
_entity_poly.pdbx_strand_id
1 'polypeptide(L)'
;MTTDLDTATAPIRSLGLELIREFARTQHSVDWVVGAYFKRTTPDLEFWLDHRGVLKRIDDGFRPRLLAGVAAAWQVDTDLSNYAHVFRKCKEMRDRLAHSAQMVELDVDRLEVTPTVHGSGLTPTPPPKVVSREGLTKRLHECGWLVAHAHYVQANGRGTRTLRGDRPIEILRPSADPADWDGLEFRFVEGDADRDTQGP
;
A
#
# COMPACT_ATOMS: atom_id res chain seq x y z
N MET A 1 10.90 6.78 -2.38
CA MET A 1 12.03 5.93 -2.81
C MET A 1 11.48 4.53 -2.93
N THR A 2 10.84 4.23 -4.06
CA THR A 2 10.50 2.86 -4.47
C THR A 2 11.82 2.19 -4.78
N THR A 3 12.10 1.06 -4.17
CA THR A 3 13.28 0.30 -4.55
C THR A 3 12.90 -0.39 -5.85
N ASP A 4 13.51 0.02 -6.96
CA ASP A 4 13.36 -0.62 -8.29
C ASP A 4 14.01 -2.01 -8.24
N LEU A 5 13.43 -2.89 -7.44
CA LEU A 5 13.77 -4.29 -7.45
C LEU A 5 13.22 -4.84 -8.77
N ASP A 6 14.10 -5.20 -9.69
CA ASP A 6 13.70 -5.90 -10.90
C ASP A 6 13.10 -7.25 -10.51
N THR A 7 11.77 -7.30 -10.50
CA THR A 7 11.02 -8.48 -10.05
C THR A 7 11.25 -9.71 -10.94
N ALA A 8 11.76 -9.53 -12.16
CA ALA A 8 12.08 -10.64 -13.05
C ALA A 8 13.35 -11.39 -12.61
N THR A 9 14.34 -10.66 -12.08
CA THR A 9 15.69 -11.21 -11.83
C THR A 9 16.07 -11.28 -10.35
N ALA A 10 15.38 -10.53 -9.48
CA ALA A 10 15.70 -10.50 -8.06
C ALA A 10 15.59 -11.88 -7.40
N PRO A 11 16.44 -12.22 -6.41
CA PRO A 11 16.29 -13.43 -5.62
C PRO A 11 14.88 -13.54 -5.01
N ILE A 12 14.26 -14.72 -5.09
CA ILE A 12 12.84 -14.87 -4.71
C ILE A 12 12.58 -14.56 -3.22
N ARG A 13 13.55 -14.83 -2.35
CA ARG A 13 13.49 -14.42 -0.95
C ARG A 13 13.44 -12.89 -0.79
N SER A 14 14.23 -12.17 -1.58
CA SER A 14 14.20 -10.70 -1.60
C SER A 14 12.85 -10.17 -2.06
N LEU A 15 12.20 -10.82 -3.04
CA LEU A 15 10.83 -10.48 -3.43
C LEU A 15 9.82 -10.69 -2.30
N GLY A 16 9.97 -11.77 -1.53
CA GLY A 16 9.14 -12.02 -0.34
C GLY A 16 9.28 -10.90 0.70
N LEU A 17 10.50 -10.45 0.98
CA LEU A 17 10.76 -9.35 1.90
C LEU A 17 10.24 -8.00 1.36
N GLU A 18 10.41 -7.74 0.07
CA GLU A 18 9.89 -6.53 -0.56
C GLU A 18 8.36 -6.49 -0.50
N LEU A 19 7.67 -7.63 -0.61
CA LEU A 19 6.23 -7.67 -0.45
C LEU A 19 5.79 -7.29 0.97
N ILE A 20 6.50 -7.75 2.00
CA ILE A 20 6.23 -7.37 3.40
C ILE A 20 6.37 -5.85 3.56
N ARG A 21 7.42 -5.27 2.99
CA ARG A 21 7.69 -3.83 3.02
C ARG A 21 6.61 -3.03 2.27
N GLU A 22 6.28 -3.41 1.04
CA GLU A 22 5.27 -2.68 0.25
C GLU A 22 3.86 -2.81 0.86
N PHE A 23 3.54 -3.92 1.52
CA PHE A 23 2.30 -4.02 2.29
C PHE A 23 2.31 -3.08 3.51
N ALA A 24 3.44 -2.95 4.22
CA ALA A 24 3.57 -1.99 5.31
C ALA A 24 3.41 -0.54 4.83
N ARG A 25 3.94 -0.22 3.63
CA ARG A 25 3.71 1.06 2.96
C ARG A 25 2.23 1.28 2.66
N THR A 26 1.53 0.25 2.18
CA THR A 26 0.08 0.30 1.94
C THR A 26 -0.68 0.65 3.23
N GLN A 27 -0.38 -0.03 4.34
CA GLN A 27 -0.98 0.26 5.64
C GLN A 27 -0.73 1.70 6.07
N HIS A 28 0.53 2.16 5.95
CA HIS A 28 0.92 3.52 6.31
C HIS A 28 0.19 4.59 5.48
N SER A 29 0.07 4.40 4.16
CA SER A 29 -0.64 5.33 3.29
C SER A 29 -2.11 5.46 3.69
N VAL A 30 -2.79 4.34 4.00
CA VAL A 30 -4.19 4.39 4.50
C VAL A 30 -4.27 5.11 5.84
N ASP A 31 -3.42 4.76 6.80
CA ASP A 31 -3.42 5.35 8.14
C ASP A 31 -3.17 6.87 8.06
N TRP A 32 -2.31 7.31 7.13
CA TRP A 32 -2.07 8.72 6.87
C TRP A 32 -3.31 9.45 6.35
N VAL A 33 -4.04 8.85 5.39
CA VAL A 33 -5.30 9.43 4.88
C VAL A 33 -6.35 9.53 5.98
N VAL A 34 -6.49 8.49 6.80
CA VAL A 34 -7.45 8.48 7.92
C VAL A 34 -7.10 9.52 8.97
N GLY A 35 -5.83 9.60 9.37
CA GLY A 35 -5.36 10.64 10.30
C GLY A 35 -5.56 12.05 9.73
N ALA A 36 -5.29 12.23 8.43
CA ALA A 36 -5.51 13.48 7.72
C ALA A 36 -6.99 13.91 7.71
N TYR A 37 -7.93 12.97 7.66
CA TYR A 37 -9.37 13.21 7.77
C TYR A 37 -9.75 13.74 9.15
N PHE A 38 -9.38 13.04 10.22
CA PHE A 38 -9.72 13.45 11.58
C PHE A 38 -9.06 14.77 11.94
N LYS A 39 -7.79 14.96 11.57
CA LYS A 39 -7.05 16.21 11.83
C LYS A 39 -7.73 17.43 11.20
N ARG A 40 -8.42 17.25 10.08
CA ARG A 40 -9.13 18.35 9.39
C ARG A 40 -10.55 18.55 9.92
N THR A 41 -11.27 17.45 10.13
CA THR A 41 -12.73 17.49 10.33
C THR A 41 -13.09 17.58 11.81
N THR A 42 -12.29 16.96 12.68
CA THR A 42 -12.54 16.88 14.13
C THR A 42 -11.20 16.85 14.91
N PRO A 43 -10.47 17.98 15.00
CA PRO A 43 -9.13 18.01 15.59
C PRO A 43 -9.08 17.51 17.04
N ASP A 44 -10.09 17.84 17.86
CA ASP A 44 -10.14 17.39 19.26
C ASP A 44 -10.26 15.87 19.39
N LEU A 45 -11.07 15.26 18.51
CA LEU A 45 -11.23 13.81 18.45
C LEU A 45 -9.95 13.15 17.93
N GLU A 46 -9.28 13.76 16.93
CA GLU A 46 -8.00 13.27 16.42
C GLU A 46 -6.95 13.20 17.52
N PHE A 47 -6.79 14.30 18.27
CA PHE A 47 -5.88 14.37 19.41
C PHE A 47 -6.17 13.27 20.44
N TRP A 48 -7.45 13.09 20.78
CA TRP A 48 -7.86 12.04 21.72
C TRP A 48 -7.55 10.63 21.19
N LEU A 49 -7.83 10.36 19.91
CA LEU A 49 -7.59 9.06 19.27
C LEU A 49 -6.09 8.76 19.15
N ASP A 50 -5.26 9.74 18.81
CA ASP A 50 -3.80 9.56 18.73
C ASP A 50 -3.19 9.33 20.11
N HIS A 51 -3.65 10.06 21.14
CA HIS A 51 -3.19 9.87 22.51
C HIS A 51 -3.53 8.49 23.06
N ARG A 52 -4.66 7.91 22.65
CA ARG A 52 -5.05 6.52 22.94
C ARG A 52 -4.37 5.48 22.03
N GLY A 53 -3.59 5.92 21.05
CA GLY A 53 -2.90 5.05 20.10
C GLY A 53 -3.83 4.36 19.10
N VAL A 54 -5.08 4.81 18.96
CA VAL A 54 -6.08 4.19 18.07
C VAL A 54 -5.67 4.36 16.60
N LEU A 55 -5.25 5.58 16.22
CA LEU A 55 -4.80 5.86 14.85
C LEU A 55 -3.48 5.15 14.50
N LYS A 56 -2.69 4.78 15.51
CA LYS A 56 -1.42 4.03 15.36
C LYS A 56 -1.63 2.52 15.27
N ARG A 57 -2.84 2.02 15.53
CA ARG A 57 -3.18 0.60 15.63
C ARG A 57 -4.52 0.29 14.96
N ILE A 58 -4.76 0.88 13.80
CA ILE A 58 -5.94 0.53 13.00
C ILE A 58 -5.83 -0.96 12.63
N ASP A 59 -6.92 -1.71 12.76
CA ASP A 59 -6.95 -3.11 12.33
C ASP A 59 -6.99 -3.19 10.79
N ASP A 60 -6.27 -4.16 10.23
CA ASP A 60 -6.21 -4.38 8.79
C ASP A 60 -7.60 -4.62 8.15
N GLY A 61 -8.53 -5.22 8.89
CA GLY A 61 -9.91 -5.42 8.44
C GLY A 61 -10.72 -4.13 8.32
N PHE A 62 -10.34 -3.06 9.02
CA PHE A 62 -11.02 -1.76 8.97
C PHE A 62 -10.42 -0.79 7.95
N ARG A 63 -9.11 -0.89 7.65
CA ARG A 63 -8.39 0.02 6.74
C ARG A 63 -9.11 0.29 5.41
N PRO A 64 -9.51 -0.74 4.61
CA PRO A 64 -10.23 -0.50 3.36
C PRO A 64 -11.54 0.27 3.52
N ARG A 65 -12.30 -0.03 4.57
CA ARG A 65 -13.58 0.62 4.85
C ARG A 65 -13.39 2.07 5.28
N LEU A 66 -12.38 2.33 6.10
CA LEU A 66 -12.04 3.69 6.53
C LEU A 66 -11.59 4.54 5.33
N LEU A 67 -10.74 4.02 4.45
CA LEU A 67 -10.33 4.73 3.24
C LEU A 67 -11.53 5.09 2.36
N ALA A 68 -12.44 4.14 2.12
CA ALA A 68 -13.65 4.37 1.34
C ALA A 68 -14.57 5.42 2.00
N GLY A 69 -14.71 5.37 3.33
CA GLY A 69 -15.46 6.38 4.09
C GLY A 69 -14.86 7.78 3.97
N VAL A 70 -13.53 7.91 4.04
CA VAL A 70 -12.83 9.18 3.85
C VAL A 70 -12.99 9.70 2.42
N ALA A 71 -12.82 8.83 1.41
CA ALA A 71 -13.00 9.20 0.01
C ALA A 71 -14.42 9.73 -0.26
N ALA A 72 -15.45 9.07 0.28
CA ALA A 72 -16.83 9.52 0.18
C ALA A 72 -17.07 10.86 0.91
N ALA A 73 -16.54 11.01 2.13
CA ALA A 73 -16.70 12.24 2.90
C ALA A 73 -15.99 13.45 2.26
N TRP A 74 -14.88 13.20 1.55
CA TRP A 74 -14.17 14.22 0.78
C TRP A 74 -14.67 14.34 -0.67
N GLN A 75 -15.68 13.57 -1.07
CA GLN A 75 -16.24 13.55 -2.43
C GLN A 75 -15.17 13.31 -3.51
N VAL A 76 -14.18 12.46 -3.22
CA VAL A 76 -13.13 12.12 -4.19
C VAL A 76 -13.67 11.09 -5.18
N ASP A 77 -13.58 11.41 -6.47
CA ASP A 77 -13.97 10.53 -7.57
C ASP A 77 -12.93 9.42 -7.77
N THR A 78 -12.99 8.38 -6.95
CA THR A 78 -12.19 7.16 -7.07
C THR A 78 -13.10 5.94 -7.06
N ASP A 79 -12.80 4.95 -7.91
CA ASP A 79 -13.46 3.65 -7.83
C ASP A 79 -12.68 2.76 -6.86
N LEU A 80 -13.33 2.36 -5.76
CA LEU A 80 -12.73 1.51 -4.72
C LEU A 80 -13.41 0.13 -4.63
N SER A 81 -14.21 -0.24 -5.64
CA SER A 81 -14.98 -1.49 -5.66
C SER A 81 -14.12 -2.74 -5.42
N ASN A 82 -12.90 -2.77 -5.97
CA ASN A 82 -11.95 -3.87 -5.79
C ASN A 82 -10.99 -3.71 -4.60
N TYR A 83 -10.94 -2.53 -3.97
CA TYR A 83 -9.88 -2.17 -3.02
C TYR A 83 -9.79 -3.14 -1.84
N ALA A 84 -10.92 -3.41 -1.16
CA ALA A 84 -10.95 -4.30 0.00
C ALA A 84 -10.57 -5.75 -0.33
N HIS A 85 -10.96 -6.21 -1.52
CA HIS A 85 -10.67 -7.56 -1.98
C HIS A 85 -9.17 -7.74 -2.27
N VAL A 86 -8.57 -6.78 -2.98
CA VAL A 86 -7.14 -6.77 -3.30
C VAL A 86 -6.31 -6.62 -2.03
N PHE A 87 -6.67 -5.70 -1.13
CA PHE A 87 -6.02 -5.51 0.17
C PHE A 87 -5.95 -6.82 0.97
N ARG A 88 -7.07 -7.57 1.02
CA ARG A 88 -7.11 -8.87 1.71
C ARG A 88 -6.16 -9.89 1.07
N LYS A 89 -6.10 -9.98 -0.25
CA LYS A 89 -5.17 -10.90 -0.96
C LYS A 89 -3.70 -10.56 -0.68
N CYS A 90 -3.34 -9.29 -0.69
CA CYS A 90 -1.99 -8.85 -0.33
C CYS A 90 -1.67 -9.15 1.15
N LYS A 91 -2.62 -8.90 2.06
CA LYS A 91 -2.50 -9.25 3.47
C LYS A 91 -2.27 -10.74 3.69
N GLU A 92 -3.06 -11.60 3.04
CA GLU A 92 -2.93 -13.05 3.14
C GLU A 92 -1.55 -13.55 2.70
N MET A 93 -0.99 -12.96 1.63
CA MET A 93 0.37 -13.27 1.19
C MET A 93 1.43 -12.74 2.17
N ARG A 94 1.27 -11.49 2.65
CA ARG A 94 2.16 -10.92 3.67
C ARG A 94 2.18 -11.75 4.94
N ASP A 95 1.02 -12.13 5.45
CA ASP A 95 0.89 -12.92 6.69
C ASP A 95 1.54 -14.28 6.54
N ARG A 96 1.41 -14.91 5.36
CA ARG A 96 2.09 -16.18 5.06
C ARG A 96 3.60 -16.04 5.15
N LEU A 97 4.17 -14.97 4.60
CA LEU A 97 5.62 -14.73 4.60
C LEU A 97 6.12 -14.29 5.99
N ALA A 98 5.48 -13.30 6.59
CA ALA A 98 5.90 -12.69 7.85
C ALA A 98 5.77 -13.63 9.06
N HIS A 99 4.82 -14.57 9.03
CA HIS A 99 4.65 -15.55 10.10
C HIS A 99 5.26 -16.93 9.77
N SER A 100 6.23 -16.96 8.86
CA SER A 100 6.96 -18.17 8.56
C SER A 100 8.11 -18.39 9.55
N ALA A 101 8.27 -19.63 10.00
CA ALA A 101 9.44 -20.05 10.77
C ALA A 101 10.66 -20.24 9.86
N GLN A 102 10.42 -20.63 8.61
CA GLN A 102 11.46 -20.89 7.64
C GLN A 102 10.98 -20.54 6.23
N MET A 103 11.88 -19.92 5.45
CA MET A 103 11.72 -19.73 4.02
C MET A 103 12.87 -20.43 3.29
N VAL A 104 12.55 -21.40 2.44
CA VAL A 104 13.53 -22.17 1.67
C VAL A 104 13.32 -21.92 0.19
N GLU A 105 14.38 -21.53 -0.50
CA GLU A 105 14.37 -21.37 -1.95
C GLU A 105 14.42 -22.77 -2.56
N LEU A 106 13.36 -23.16 -3.27
CA LEU A 106 13.33 -24.45 -3.97
C LEU A 106 14.02 -24.33 -5.33
N ASP A 107 13.84 -23.18 -5.98
CA ASP A 107 14.50 -22.78 -7.22
C ASP A 107 14.37 -21.26 -7.41
N VAL A 108 14.68 -20.77 -8.61
CA VAL A 108 14.64 -19.35 -8.97
C VAL A 108 13.24 -18.74 -8.88
N ASP A 109 12.17 -19.53 -8.97
CA ASP A 109 10.78 -19.04 -9.06
C ASP A 109 9.86 -19.55 -7.94
N ARG A 110 10.37 -20.42 -7.05
CA ARG A 110 9.56 -21.03 -5.99
C ARG A 110 10.22 -20.90 -4.62
N LEU A 111 9.43 -20.36 -3.69
CA LEU A 111 9.78 -20.22 -2.28
C LEU A 111 8.86 -21.10 -1.45
N GLU A 112 9.43 -22.08 -0.76
CA GLU A 112 8.72 -22.84 0.26
C GLU A 112 8.69 -22.05 1.56
N VAL A 113 7.50 -21.95 2.15
CA VAL A 113 7.22 -21.17 3.34
C VAL A 113 6.61 -22.09 4.39
N THR A 114 7.36 -22.33 5.46
CA THR A 114 6.95 -23.17 6.58
C THR A 114 6.37 -22.27 7.68
N PRO A 115 5.10 -22.45 8.08
CA PRO A 115 4.47 -21.59 9.07
C PRO A 115 5.06 -21.78 10.47
N THR A 116 5.10 -20.70 11.26
CA THR A 116 5.36 -20.80 12.70
C THR A 116 4.18 -21.46 13.39
N VAL A 117 4.43 -22.53 14.15
CA VAL A 117 3.40 -23.24 14.92
C VAL A 117 3.70 -23.11 16.40
N HIS A 118 2.77 -22.54 17.16
CA HIS A 118 2.77 -22.58 18.62
C HIS A 118 1.70 -23.59 19.05
N GLY A 119 2.11 -24.78 19.49
CA GLY A 119 1.18 -25.84 19.90
C GLY A 119 1.81 -26.78 20.93
N SER A 120 0.96 -27.46 21.71
CA SER A 120 1.37 -28.66 22.44
C SER A 120 1.60 -29.79 21.43
N GLY A 121 2.44 -30.78 21.77
CA GLY A 121 2.94 -31.82 20.86
C GLY A 121 1.91 -32.73 20.16
N LEU A 122 0.61 -32.45 20.33
CA LEU A 122 -0.52 -33.15 19.70
C LEU A 122 -1.10 -32.40 18.48
N THR A 123 -0.66 -31.17 18.20
CA THR A 123 -1.18 -30.40 17.06
C THR A 123 -0.40 -30.75 15.79
N PRO A 124 -1.03 -31.25 14.72
CA PRO A 124 -0.34 -31.54 13.48
C PRO A 124 0.23 -30.26 12.87
N THR A 125 1.52 -30.28 12.53
CA THR A 125 2.19 -29.19 11.82
C THR A 125 1.53 -29.00 10.45
N PRO A 126 1.07 -27.79 10.07
CA PRO A 126 0.54 -27.56 8.74
C PRO A 126 1.64 -27.82 7.70
N PRO A 127 1.29 -28.37 6.52
CA PRO A 127 2.28 -28.57 5.47
C PRO A 127 2.86 -27.22 5.00
N PRO A 128 4.14 -27.19 4.59
CA PRO A 128 4.72 -26.04 3.94
C PRO A 128 3.91 -25.62 2.72
N LYS A 129 3.89 -24.30 2.43
CA LYS A 129 3.22 -23.75 1.26
C LYS A 129 4.25 -23.19 0.30
N VAL A 130 4.05 -23.43 -0.99
CA VAL A 130 4.89 -22.84 -2.04
C VAL A 130 4.28 -21.52 -2.50
N VAL A 131 5.12 -20.51 -2.61
CA VAL A 131 4.82 -19.20 -3.20
C VAL A 131 5.65 -19.05 -4.47
N SER A 132 5.03 -18.63 -5.57
CA SER A 132 5.71 -18.41 -6.85
C SER A 132 6.17 -16.96 -7.01
N ARG A 133 7.21 -16.75 -7.83
CA ARG A 133 7.64 -15.42 -8.29
C ARG A 133 6.49 -14.64 -8.90
N GLU A 134 5.76 -15.25 -9.83
CA GLU A 134 4.57 -14.63 -10.44
C GLU A 134 3.56 -14.15 -9.39
N GLY A 135 3.31 -14.99 -8.38
CA GLY A 135 2.43 -14.65 -7.27
C GLY A 135 2.94 -13.45 -6.47
N LEU A 136 4.24 -13.38 -6.18
CA LEU A 136 4.85 -12.25 -5.47
C LEU A 136 4.82 -10.97 -6.30
N THR A 137 5.25 -11.03 -7.57
CA THR A 137 5.24 -9.90 -8.50
C THR A 137 3.83 -9.33 -8.65
N LYS A 138 2.83 -10.19 -8.81
CA LYS A 138 1.42 -9.77 -8.86
C LYS A 138 1.00 -9.02 -7.59
N ARG A 139 1.35 -9.52 -6.40
CA ARG A 139 0.98 -8.84 -5.13
C ARG A 139 1.77 -7.56 -4.89
N LEU A 140 3.00 -7.46 -5.36
CA LEU A 140 3.79 -6.22 -5.34
C LEU A 140 3.11 -5.14 -6.19
N HIS A 141 2.70 -5.48 -7.42
CA HIS A 141 1.94 -4.58 -8.30
C HIS A 141 0.64 -4.12 -7.63
N GLU A 142 -0.12 -5.06 -7.08
CA GLU A 142 -1.35 -4.75 -6.35
C GLU A 142 -1.13 -3.88 -5.10
N CYS A 143 -0.03 -4.05 -4.35
CA CYS A 143 0.33 -3.14 -3.26
C CYS A 143 0.60 -1.72 -3.76
N GLY A 144 1.32 -1.59 -4.89
CA GLY A 144 1.51 -0.30 -5.55
C GLY A 144 0.18 0.37 -5.91
N TRP A 145 -0.75 -0.41 -6.47
CA TRP A 145 -2.09 0.06 -6.84
C TRP A 145 -2.88 0.53 -5.61
N LEU A 146 -2.82 -0.21 -4.50
CA LEU A 146 -3.47 0.18 -3.24
C LEU A 146 -2.91 1.49 -2.67
N VAL A 147 -1.59 1.69 -2.76
CA VAL A 147 -0.93 2.94 -2.35
C VAL A 147 -1.36 4.10 -3.25
N ALA A 148 -1.40 3.89 -4.56
CA ALA A 148 -1.80 4.91 -5.52
C ALA A 148 -3.22 5.44 -5.24
N HIS A 149 -4.16 4.56 -4.92
CA HIS A 149 -5.52 4.98 -4.50
C HIS A 149 -5.50 5.81 -3.22
N ALA A 150 -4.74 5.41 -2.20
CA ALA A 150 -4.64 6.17 -0.96
C ALA A 150 -4.07 7.58 -1.20
N HIS A 151 -3.00 7.69 -2.00
CA HIS A 151 -2.42 8.99 -2.35
C HIS A 151 -3.36 9.84 -3.22
N TYR A 152 -4.10 9.23 -4.14
CA TYR A 152 -5.09 9.92 -4.96
C TYR A 152 -6.22 10.51 -4.10
N VAL A 153 -6.78 9.72 -3.18
CA VAL A 153 -7.79 10.17 -2.20
C VAL A 153 -7.27 11.37 -1.41
N GLN A 154 -6.02 11.30 -0.99
CA GLN A 154 -5.43 12.37 -0.20
C GLN A 154 -5.18 13.67 -0.96
N ALA A 155 -4.55 13.57 -2.13
CA ALA A 155 -4.20 14.74 -2.92
C ALA A 155 -5.45 15.50 -3.35
N ASN A 156 -6.48 14.77 -3.80
CA ASN A 156 -7.71 15.35 -4.30
C ASN A 156 -8.70 15.72 -3.18
N GLY A 157 -8.66 15.04 -2.03
CA GLY A 157 -9.52 15.39 -0.89
C GLY A 157 -9.13 16.69 -0.19
N ARG A 158 -7.92 17.21 -0.45
CA ARG A 158 -7.37 18.42 0.20
C ARG A 158 -7.33 19.67 -0.67
N GLY A 159 -7.47 19.54 -1.98
CA GLY A 159 -7.34 20.68 -2.91
C GLY A 159 -5.95 21.35 -2.84
N THR A 160 -4.94 20.63 -2.34
CA THR A 160 -3.58 21.16 -2.14
C THR A 160 -2.67 20.76 -3.29
N ARG A 161 -1.82 21.69 -3.74
CA ARG A 161 -0.71 21.38 -4.66
C ARG A 161 0.20 20.34 -4.02
N THR A 162 0.50 19.27 -4.75
CA THR A 162 1.42 18.22 -4.28
C THR A 162 2.79 18.47 -4.91
N LEU A 163 3.84 18.43 -4.10
CA LEU A 163 5.23 18.62 -4.54
C LEU A 163 6.02 17.35 -4.26
N ARG A 164 6.94 17.02 -5.17
CA ARG A 164 7.98 16.02 -4.95
C ARG A 164 9.33 16.72 -4.95
N GLY A 165 9.86 16.97 -3.75
CA GLY A 165 10.94 17.94 -3.57
C GLY A 165 10.38 19.34 -3.79
N ASP A 166 10.96 20.07 -4.74
CA ASP A 166 10.55 21.40 -5.19
C ASP A 166 9.62 21.38 -6.42
N ARG A 167 9.46 20.21 -7.07
CA ARG A 167 8.72 20.11 -8.33
C ARG A 167 7.26 19.74 -8.12
N PRO A 168 6.32 20.42 -8.80
CA PRO A 168 4.91 20.06 -8.76
C PRO A 168 4.64 18.72 -9.44
N ILE A 169 3.78 17.93 -8.80
CA ILE A 169 3.28 16.67 -9.34
C ILE A 169 1.75 16.65 -9.35
N GLU A 170 1.22 15.93 -10.31
CA GLU A 170 -0.18 15.53 -10.38
C GLU A 170 -0.28 14.06 -10.01
N ILE A 171 -1.06 13.74 -8.98
CA ILE A 171 -1.37 12.36 -8.62
C ILE A 171 -2.43 11.85 -9.58
N LEU A 172 -2.10 10.77 -10.30
CA LEU A 172 -2.96 10.19 -11.32
C LEU A 172 -4.06 9.35 -10.67
N ARG A 173 -5.24 9.34 -11.29
CA ARG A 173 -6.34 8.46 -10.87
C ARG A 173 -5.99 7.01 -11.24
N PRO A 174 -5.90 6.08 -10.29
CA PRO A 174 -5.72 4.68 -10.62
C PRO A 174 -6.98 4.08 -11.24
N SER A 175 -6.81 3.04 -12.07
CA SER A 175 -7.91 2.24 -12.61
C SER A 175 -8.67 1.50 -11.51
N ALA A 176 -9.90 1.10 -11.78
CA ALA A 176 -10.72 0.32 -10.84
C ALA A 176 -10.18 -1.10 -10.59
N ASP A 177 -9.46 -1.68 -11.56
CA ASP A 177 -8.81 -2.99 -11.45
C ASP A 177 -7.28 -2.83 -11.52
N PRO A 178 -6.51 -3.47 -10.63
CA PRO A 178 -5.04 -3.45 -10.70
C PRO A 178 -4.47 -4.01 -12.01
N ALA A 179 -5.18 -4.89 -12.72
CA ALA A 179 -4.72 -5.43 -14.00
C ALA A 179 -4.67 -4.36 -15.10
N ASP A 180 -5.50 -3.33 -15.01
CA ASP A 180 -5.58 -2.22 -15.96
C ASP A 180 -4.70 -1.02 -15.54
N TRP A 181 -4.02 -1.11 -14.38
CA TRP A 181 -3.17 -0.04 -13.87
C TRP A 181 -1.77 -0.13 -14.48
N ASP A 182 -1.32 0.98 -15.06
CA ASP A 182 -0.02 1.11 -15.74
C ASP A 182 1.18 1.23 -14.78
N GLY A 183 0.94 1.22 -13.46
CA GLY A 183 1.98 1.35 -12.44
C GLY A 183 2.40 2.80 -12.16
N LEU A 184 1.80 3.80 -12.82
CA LEU A 184 2.12 5.20 -12.62
C LEU A 184 1.25 5.80 -11.52
N GLU A 185 1.90 6.36 -10.50
CA GLU A 185 1.24 7.01 -9.37
C GLU A 185 1.06 8.52 -9.58
N PHE A 186 2.03 9.16 -10.23
CA PHE A 186 2.04 10.59 -10.48
C PHE A 186 2.82 10.92 -11.75
N ARG A 187 2.59 12.11 -12.28
CA ARG A 187 3.45 12.75 -13.29
C ARG A 187 3.91 14.11 -12.81
N PHE A 188 5.06 14.57 -13.30
CA PHE A 188 5.46 15.95 -13.10
C PHE A 188 4.57 16.86 -13.94
N VAL A 189 4.14 17.97 -13.36
CA VAL A 189 3.42 19.00 -14.11
C VAL A 189 4.45 19.79 -14.89
N GLU A 190 4.30 19.84 -16.22
CA GLU A 190 5.12 20.69 -17.07
C GLU A 190 4.65 22.15 -16.92
N GLY A 191 5.54 23.04 -16.45
CA GLY A 191 5.38 24.50 -16.54
C GLY A 191 5.19 25.27 -15.23
N ASP A 192 6.22 26.05 -14.89
CA ASP A 192 6.16 27.40 -14.28
C ASP A 192 7.56 28.08 -14.37
N ALA A 193 8.64 27.33 -14.66
CA ALA A 193 10.01 27.84 -14.69
C ALA A 193 10.33 28.89 -15.79
N ASP A 194 9.40 29.20 -16.70
CA ASP A 194 9.59 30.16 -17.80
C ASP A 194 8.82 31.49 -17.63
N ARG A 195 8.16 31.73 -16.49
CA ARG A 195 7.40 32.99 -16.27
C ARG A 195 8.12 34.05 -15.44
N ASP A 196 9.26 33.74 -14.83
CA ASP A 196 10.00 34.70 -13.98
C ASP A 196 11.14 35.45 -14.71
N THR A 197 11.34 35.26 -16.02
CA THR A 197 12.37 35.99 -16.79
C THR A 197 11.83 37.09 -17.70
N GLN A 198 10.53 37.38 -17.68
CA GLN A 198 9.96 38.54 -18.37
C GLN A 198 9.35 39.52 -17.36
N GLY A 199 10.24 40.20 -16.64
CA GLY A 199 9.94 41.47 -15.98
C GLY A 199 10.03 42.64 -16.99
N PRO A 200 9.26 43.72 -16.77
CA PRO A 200 9.02 44.82 -17.72
C PRO A 200 10.24 45.70 -18.04
#